data_AF-A0A257XP85-F1
#
_entry.id   AF-A0A257XP85-F1
#
_cell.length_a   1.000
_cell.length_b   1.000
_cell.length_c   1.000
_cell.angle_alpha   90.00
_cell.angle_beta   90.00
_cell.angle_gamma   90.00
#
_symmetry.space_group_name_H-M   'P 1'
#
loop_
_entity.id
_entity.type
_entity.pdbx_description
1 polymer ?
#
loop_
_entity_poly.entity_id
_entity_poly.type
_entity_poly.pdbx_seq_one_letter_code
_entity_poly.pdbx_strand_id
1 'polypeptide(L)'
;LLGAKTMAAAMLKAIHPGSIVLMHANGRGKHTAEAVRLLVPALKAQGYRLVTVSALLKAGTPVIASTCYSERPGDTQVYDAAARAGRHILPLP
;
A
#
# COMPACT_ATOMS: atom_id res chain seq x y z
N LEU A 1 3.19 15.94 -8.29
CA LEU A 1 2.90 14.51 -8.57
C LEU A 1 4.21 13.74 -8.52
N LEU A 2 4.31 12.68 -7.72
CA LEU A 2 5.48 11.80 -7.70
C LEU A 2 5.56 11.04 -9.02
N GLY A 3 6.74 11.03 -9.66
CA GLY A 3 6.99 10.19 -10.84
C GLY A 3 7.16 8.72 -10.47
N ALA A 4 6.99 7.82 -11.44
CA ALA A 4 7.09 6.36 -11.25
C ALA A 4 8.38 5.93 -10.52
N LYS A 5 9.53 6.51 -10.90
CA LYS A 5 10.83 6.21 -10.30
C LYS A 5 10.90 6.60 -8.82
N THR A 6 10.43 7.80 -8.47
CA THR A 6 10.40 8.27 -7.09
C THR A 6 9.46 7.43 -6.23
N MET A 7 8.30 7.05 -6.78
CA MET A 7 7.35 6.16 -6.11
C MET A 7 7.97 4.78 -5.84
N ALA A 8 8.57 4.14 -6.86
CA ALA A 8 9.23 2.85 -6.69
C ALA A 8 10.40 2.90 -5.69
N ALA A 9 11.21 3.97 -5.71
CA ALA A 9 12.31 4.14 -4.77
C ALA A 9 11.84 4.30 -3.32
N ALA A 10 10.77 5.08 -3.09
CA ALA A 10 10.16 5.21 -1.76
C ALA A 10 9.61 3.87 -1.26
N MET A 11 8.93 3.11 -2.13
CA MET A 11 8.41 1.78 -1.80
C MET A 11 9.54 0.81 -1.45
N LEU A 12 10.61 0.72 -2.26
CA LEU A 12 11.75 -0.15 -2.00
C LEU A 12 12.43 0.14 -0.65
N LYS A 13 12.43 1.41 -0.22
CA LYS A 13 13.01 1.80 1.07
C LYS A 13 12.13 1.40 2.26
N ALA A 14 10.81 1.34 2.07
CA ALA A 14 9.84 1.05 3.13
C ALA A 14 9.49 -0.44 3.26
N ILE A 15 9.58 -1.21 2.17
CA ILE A 15 9.20 -2.63 2.15
C ILE A 15 10.17 -3.45 3.00
N HIS A 16 9.61 -4.35 3.81
CA HIS A 16 10.30 -5.35 4.61
C HIS A 16 9.59 -6.71 4.47
N PRO A 17 10.18 -7.83 4.96
CA PRO A 17 9.49 -9.12 4.97
C PRO A 17 8.13 -9.01 5.65
N GLY A 18 7.09 -9.49 4.96
CA GLY A 18 5.71 -9.44 5.44
C GLY A 18 4.91 -8.19 5.09
N SER A 19 5.49 -7.18 4.42
CA SER A 19 4.74 -5.99 3.99
C SER A 19 3.61 -6.33 3.00
N ILE A 20 2.47 -5.67 3.15
CA ILE A 20 1.40 -5.58 2.15
C ILE A 20 1.50 -4.20 1.50
N VAL A 21 1.69 -4.15 0.18
CA VAL A 21 1.83 -2.89 -0.57
C VAL A 21 0.49 -2.51 -1.20
N LEU A 22 -0.08 -1.38 -0.77
CA LEU A 22 -1.33 -0.84 -1.31
C LEU A 22 -1.07 -0.01 -2.57
N MET A 23 -1.75 -0.35 -3.68
CA MET A 23 -1.69 0.37 -4.96
C MET A 23 -3.09 0.45 -5.60
N HIS A 24 -3.26 1.32 -6.59
CA HIS A 24 -4.56 1.54 -7.26
C HIS A 24 -4.52 1.19 -8.75
N ALA A 25 -5.44 0.32 -9.18
CA ALA A 25 -5.63 -0.05 -10.59
C ALA A 25 -7.04 0.33 -11.11
N ASN A 26 -7.64 1.37 -10.53
CA ASN A 26 -9.01 1.82 -10.80
C ASN A 26 -9.08 3.12 -11.64
N GLY A 27 -8.07 3.36 -12.48
CA GLY A 27 -7.94 4.60 -13.26
C GLY A 27 -7.44 5.82 -12.48
N ARG A 28 -7.36 5.77 -11.14
CA ARG A 28 -6.81 6.87 -10.31
C ARG A 28 -5.33 6.70 -9.96
N GLY A 29 -4.77 5.51 -10.13
CA GLY A 29 -3.37 5.19 -9.83
C GLY A 29 -2.38 5.67 -10.89
N LYS A 30 -2.26 6.99 -11.09
CA LYS A 30 -1.25 7.58 -12.00
C LYS A 30 0.13 6.98 -11.72
N HIS A 31 0.83 6.54 -12.77
CA HIS A 31 2.15 5.92 -12.71
C HIS A 31 2.27 4.56 -12.00
N THR A 32 1.15 3.95 -11.60
CA THR A 32 1.17 2.65 -10.88
C THR A 32 1.74 1.55 -11.76
N ALA A 33 1.32 1.46 -13.02
CA ALA A 33 1.79 0.41 -13.93
C ALA A 33 3.31 0.53 -14.18
N GLU A 34 3.81 1.74 -14.38
CA GLU A 34 5.23 2.03 -14.59
C GLU A 34 6.06 1.74 -13.34
N ALA A 35 5.55 2.08 -12.15
CA ALA A 35 6.23 1.76 -10.90
C ALA A 35 6.29 0.25 -10.64
N VAL A 36 5.22 -0.50 -10.91
CA VAL A 36 5.21 -1.98 -10.78
C VAL A 36 6.30 -2.62 -11.65
N ARG A 37 6.49 -2.12 -12.89
CA ARG A 37 7.54 -2.61 -13.80
C ARG A 37 8.96 -2.40 -13.25
N LEU A 38 9.18 -1.40 -12.40
CA LEU A 38 10.46 -1.16 -11.71
C LEU A 38 10.57 -1.97 -10.40
N LEU A 39 9.48 -2.02 -9.64
CA LEU A 39 9.45 -2.55 -8.27
C LEU A 39 9.58 -4.08 -8.24
N VAL A 40 8.82 -4.79 -9.08
CA VAL A 40 8.79 -6.26 -9.09
C VAL A 40 10.16 -6.89 -9.35
N PRO A 41 10.92 -6.52 -10.41
CA PRO A 41 12.24 -7.11 -10.63
C PRO A 41 13.23 -6.76 -9.51
N ALA A 42 13.19 -5.54 -8.97
CA ALA A 42 14.05 -5.12 -7.87
C ALA A 42 13.80 -5.93 -6.59
N LEU A 43 12.53 -6.16 -6.22
CA LEU A 43 12.17 -7.00 -5.08
C LEU A 43 12.61 -8.45 -5.27
N LYS A 44 12.39 -9.03 -6.47
CA LYS A 44 12.86 -10.38 -6.78
C LYS A 44 14.39 -10.51 -6.66
N ALA A 45 15.13 -9.51 -7.14
CA ALA A 45 16.60 -9.48 -7.02
C ALA A 45 17.08 -9.41 -5.57
N GLN A 46 16.29 -8.83 -4.66
CA GLN A 46 16.54 -8.83 -3.22
C GLN A 46 16.08 -10.12 -2.51
N GLY A 47 15.57 -11.12 -3.25
CA GLY A 47 15.14 -12.41 -2.70
C GLY A 47 13.70 -12.46 -2.21
N TYR A 48 12.90 -11.41 -2.44
CA TYR A 48 11.49 -11.43 -2.08
C TYR A 48 10.68 -12.37 -2.99
N ARG A 49 9.69 -13.04 -2.39
CA ARG A 49 8.62 -13.71 -3.10
C ARG A 49 7.34 -12.88 -3.01
N LEU A 50 6.77 -12.53 -4.16
CA LEU A 50 5.46 -11.90 -4.22
C LEU A 50 4.39 -12.99 -4.11
N VAL A 51 3.50 -12.86 -3.13
CA VAL A 51 2.46 -13.83 -2.81
C VAL A 51 1.11 -13.13 -2.66
N THR A 52 0.03 -13.90 -2.67
CA THR A 52 -1.29 -13.37 -2.33
C THR A 52 -1.38 -13.08 -0.82
N VAL A 53 -2.31 -12.21 -0.42
CA VAL A 53 -2.55 -11.91 1.00
C VAL A 53 -2.90 -13.19 1.77
N SER A 54 -3.75 -14.07 1.22
CA SER A 54 -4.10 -15.34 1.88
C SER A 54 -2.90 -16.25 2.11
N ALA A 55 -1.94 -16.29 1.18
CA ALA A 55 -0.71 -17.06 1.35
C ALA A 55 0.21 -16.42 2.40
N LEU A 56 0.33 -15.09 2.40
CA LEU A 56 1.09 -14.36 3.41
C LEU A 56 0.56 -14.60 4.82
N LEU A 57 -0.76 -14.48 5.01
CA LEU A 57 -1.42 -14.69 6.31
C LEU A 57 -1.28 -16.14 6.82
N LYS A 58 -1.16 -17.13 5.92
CA LYS A 58 -0.88 -18.52 6.29
C LYS A 58 0.59 -18.78 6.63
N ALA A 59 1.51 -17.97 6.11
CA ALA A 59 2.95 -18.14 6.28
C ALA A 59 3.49 -17.54 7.60
N GLY A 60 2.68 -16.75 8.32
CA GLY A 60 3.06 -16.11 9.57
C GLY A 60 1.90 -15.99 10.54
N THR A 61 2.13 -15.30 11.65
CA THR A 61 1.08 -14.99 12.64
C THR A 61 0.58 -13.56 12.41
N PRO A 62 -0.65 -13.34 11.93
CA PRO A 62 -1.17 -11.99 11.73
C PRO A 62 -1.47 -11.32 13.07
N VAL A 63 -1.20 -10.03 13.15
CA VAL A 63 -1.69 -9.17 14.23
C VAL A 63 -3.04 -8.60 13.79
N ILE A 64 -4.08 -8.87 14.56
CA ILE A 64 -5.43 -8.35 14.30
C ILE A 64 -5.61 -7.06 15.10
N ALA A 65 -5.81 -5.94 14.38
CA ALA A 65 -6.12 -4.65 14.99
C ALA A 65 -7.63 -4.40 15.00
N SER A 66 -8.14 -3.78 16.06
CA SER A 66 -9.55 -3.36 16.17
C SER A 66 -9.85 -2.06 15.41
N THR A 67 -8.82 -1.39 14.90
CA THR A 67 -8.91 -0.12 14.18
C THR A 67 -8.22 -0.23 12.83
N CYS A 68 -8.84 0.29 11.78
CA CYS A 68 -8.21 0.44 10.48
C CYS A 68 -7.11 1.51 10.54
N TYR A 69 -5.96 1.23 9.91
CA TYR A 69 -4.86 2.17 9.70
C TYR A 69 -4.05 1.76 8.48
N SER A 70 -3.22 2.66 7.96
CA SER A 70 -2.36 2.38 6.78
C SER A 70 -0.95 1.90 7.18
N GLU A 71 -0.23 2.72 7.93
CA GLU A 71 1.13 2.47 8.42
C GLU A 71 1.16 2.29 9.94
N ARG A 72 0.37 3.09 10.68
CA ARG A 72 0.33 3.04 12.15
C ARG A 72 -1.04 3.39 12.72
N PRO A 73 -1.43 2.83 13.88
CA PRO A 73 -2.70 3.14 14.51
C PRO A 73 -2.94 4.66 14.58
N GLY A 74 -4.07 5.10 14.02
CA GLY A 74 -4.52 6.49 14.06
C GLY A 74 -4.24 7.32 12.81
N ASP A 75 -3.39 6.87 11.88
CA ASP A 75 -3.03 7.66 10.70
C ASP A 75 -4.19 7.91 9.71
N THR A 76 -5.20 7.04 9.70
CA THR A 76 -6.41 7.20 8.87
C THR A 76 -7.61 7.77 9.62
N GLN A 77 -7.49 8.14 10.90
CA GLN A 77 -8.65 8.55 11.72
C GLN A 77 -9.47 9.68 11.10
N VAL A 78 -8.82 10.64 10.43
CA VAL A 78 -9.50 11.75 9.77
C VAL A 78 -10.41 11.28 8.63
N TYR A 79 -9.96 10.28 7.86
CA TYR A 79 -10.72 9.68 6.77
C TYR A 79 -11.84 8.79 7.32
N ASP A 80 -11.56 8.02 8.38
CA ASP A 80 -12.55 7.17 9.04
C ASP A 80 -13.70 7.99 9.64
N ALA A 81 -13.37 9.09 10.33
CA ALA A 81 -14.35 9.99 10.92
C ALA A 81 -15.21 10.67 9.85
N ALA A 82 -14.60 11.10 8.74
CA ALA A 82 -15.34 11.70 7.64
C ALA A 82 -16.27 10.70 6.95
N ALA A 83 -15.80 9.48 6.67
CA ALA A 83 -16.61 8.42 6.10
C ALA A 83 -17.83 8.10 6.97
N ARG A 84 -17.65 7.97 8.30
CA ARG A 84 -18.76 7.75 9.25
C ARG A 84 -19.77 8.90 9.27
N ALA A 85 -19.31 10.13 9.05
CA ALA A 85 -20.15 11.32 9.07
C ALA A 85 -20.74 11.67 7.69
N GLY A 86 -20.52 10.85 6.65
CA GLY A 86 -20.96 11.15 5.28
C GLY A 86 -20.28 12.38 4.67
N ARG A 87 -19.07 12.71 5.11
CA ARG A 87 -18.28 13.86 4.63
C ARG A 87 -17.15 13.43 3.70
N HIS A 88 -16.85 14.25 2.70
CA HIS A 88 -15.69 14.08 1.84
C HIS A 88 -14.51 14.93 2.36
N ILE A 89 -13.37 14.28 2.68
CA ILE A 89 -12.12 14.97 3.02
C ILE A 89 -11.44 15.54 1.78
N LEU A 90 -11.45 14.75 0.70
CA LEU A 90 -10.87 15.15 -0.58
C LEU A 90 -11.95 15.80 -1.46
N PRO A 91 -11.58 16.77 -2.30
CA PRO A 91 -12.51 17.34 -3.27
C PRO A 91 -13.12 16.24 -4.13
N LEU A 92 -14.44 16.32 -4.34
CA LEU A 92 -15.10 15.52 -5.35
C LEU A 92 -14.63 16.00 -6.75
N PRO A 93 -14.40 15.08 -7.69
CA PRO A 93 -14.10 15.45 -9.07
C PRO A 93 -15.28 16.19 -9.72
#